data_AF-A0A0C3DMM0-F1
#
_entry.id   AF-A0A0C3DMM0-F1
#
_cell.length_a   1.000
_cell.length_b   1.000
_cell.length_c   1.000
_cell.angle_alpha   90.00
_cell.angle_beta   90.00
_cell.angle_gamma   90.00
#
_symmetry.space_group_name_H-M   'P 1'
#
loop_
_entity.id
_entity.type
_entity.pdbx_description
1 polymer ?
#
loop_
_entity_poly.entity_id
_entity_poly.type
_entity_poly.pdbx_seq_one_letter_code
_entity_poly.pdbx_strand_id
1 'polypeptide(L)'
;MEDSRLIWRDGLEVVKDLFSNPMFAKYMTYSPHEVRCGEEREYSEFFTGTRVFAIQAQLPVGSTIVPIILTSDKMPVMHQTGGLEMHPIFLTIGNIQSDIWMQATSHAWHCIAFIPSPEFNIRSDF
;
A
#
# COMPACT_ATOMS: atom_id res chain seq x y z
N MET A 1 -23.55 -9.82 -20.79
CA MET A 1 -22.57 -9.25 -19.85
C MET A 1 -21.34 -10.11 -19.96
N GLU A 2 -20.23 -9.51 -20.35
CA GLU A 2 -18.94 -10.19 -20.32
C GLU A 2 -18.58 -10.45 -18.85
N ASP A 3 -18.22 -11.69 -18.55
CA ASP A 3 -18.00 -12.17 -17.20
C ASP A 3 -16.78 -11.43 -16.61
N SER A 4 -17.01 -10.56 -15.62
CA SER A 4 -15.94 -9.73 -15.05
C SER A 4 -15.00 -10.60 -14.22
N ARG A 5 -13.76 -10.78 -14.70
CA ARG A 5 -12.76 -11.63 -14.03
C ARG A 5 -11.92 -10.80 -13.07
N LEU A 6 -11.93 -11.17 -11.79
CA LEU A 6 -11.03 -10.62 -10.80
C LEU A 6 -9.65 -11.29 -10.90
N ILE A 7 -8.62 -10.51 -11.20
CA ILE A 7 -7.23 -10.96 -11.11
C ILE A 7 -6.69 -10.44 -9.78
N TRP A 8 -6.19 -11.35 -8.93
CA TRP A 8 -5.65 -10.98 -7.62
C TRP A 8 -4.52 -11.92 -7.16
N ARG A 9 -3.76 -11.46 -6.16
CA ARG A 9 -2.72 -12.18 -5.42
C ARG A 9 -3.03 -12.15 -3.93
N ASP A 10 -2.58 -13.16 -3.18
CA ASP A 10 -2.73 -13.18 -1.73
C ASP A 10 -1.95 -12.02 -1.08
N GLY A 11 -2.69 -11.09 -0.47
CA GLY A 11 -2.10 -9.94 0.21
C GLY A 11 -1.22 -10.35 1.39
N LEU A 12 -1.50 -11.45 2.08
CA LEU A 12 -0.68 -11.93 3.19
C LEU A 12 0.68 -12.43 2.70
N GLU A 13 0.72 -13.10 1.54
CA GLU A 13 1.98 -13.53 0.92
C GLU A 13 2.84 -12.31 0.54
N VAL A 14 2.22 -11.29 -0.05
CA VAL A 14 2.90 -10.04 -0.43
C VAL A 14 3.42 -9.29 0.80
N VAL A 15 2.64 -9.23 1.88
CA VAL A 15 3.08 -8.62 3.15
C VAL A 15 4.27 -9.38 3.73
N LYS A 16 4.24 -10.72 3.72
CA LYS A 16 5.36 -11.54 4.19
C LYS A 16 6.61 -11.34 3.34
N ASP A 17 6.46 -11.25 2.02
CA ASP A 17 7.56 -10.98 1.09
C ASP A 17 8.22 -9.62 1.39
N LEU A 18 7.42 -8.55 1.45
CA LEU A 18 7.89 -7.21 1.80
C LEU A 18 8.58 -7.15 3.16
N PHE A 19 7.96 -7.75 4.19
CA PHE A 19 8.47 -7.69 5.56
C PHE A 19 9.75 -8.52 5.74
N SER A 20 9.90 -9.63 5.01
CA SER A 20 11.09 -10.49 5.08
C SER A 20 12.23 -10.06 4.16
N ASN A 21 12.02 -9.06 3.29
CA ASN A 21 13.00 -8.62 2.33
C ASN A 21 14.18 -7.89 3.02
N PRO A 22 15.41 -8.44 2.96
CA PRO A 22 16.56 -7.87 3.64
C PRO A 22 16.96 -6.47 3.13
N MET A 23 16.54 -6.10 1.91
CA MET A 23 16.77 -4.76 1.37
C MET A 23 16.14 -3.66 2.23
N PHE A 24 14.99 -3.95 2.86
CA PHE A 24 14.28 -2.98 3.69
C PHE A 24 14.67 -3.04 5.16
N ALA A 25 15.46 -4.02 5.59
CA ALA A 25 15.75 -4.29 7.00
C ALA A 25 16.29 -3.07 7.77
N LYS A 26 17.09 -2.22 7.10
CA LYS A 26 17.66 -0.99 7.68
C LYS A 26 16.74 0.23 7.63
N TYR A 27 15.66 0.14 6.87
CA TYR A 27 14.73 1.22 6.58
C TYR A 27 13.33 0.91 7.10
N MET A 28 13.23 -0.01 8.06
CA MET A 28 11.96 -0.40 8.66
C MET A 28 11.83 0.13 10.09
N THR A 29 10.65 0.64 10.40
CA THR A 29 10.24 1.01 11.75
C THR A 29 9.33 -0.07 12.34
N TYR A 30 9.56 -0.41 13.60
CA TYR A 30 8.85 -1.49 14.30
C TYR A 30 8.11 -1.03 15.56
N SER A 31 8.27 0.23 15.97
CA SER A 31 7.67 0.75 17.19
C SER A 31 7.20 2.20 17.01
N PRO A 32 6.06 2.56 17.62
CA PRO A 32 5.64 3.95 17.73
C PRO A 32 6.74 4.81 18.34
N HIS A 33 6.93 6.00 17.80
CA HIS A 33 7.89 6.97 18.33
C HIS A 33 7.41 8.39 18.04
N GLU A 34 7.85 9.35 18.85
CA GLU A 34 7.52 10.76 18.62
C GLU A 34 8.69 11.46 17.95
N VAL A 35 8.38 12.24 16.92
CA VAL A 35 9.31 13.18 16.29
C VAL A 35 8.85 14.59 16.66
N ARG A 36 9.80 15.45 17.05
CA ARG A 36 9.52 16.84 17.45
C ARG A 36 10.38 17.81 16.67
N CYS A 37 9.77 18.89 16.21
CA CYS A 37 10.45 20.05 15.64
C CYS A 37 10.23 21.24 16.59
N GLY A 38 11.20 21.50 17.46
CA GLY A 38 11.03 22.45 18.57
C GLY A 38 9.95 21.97 19.55
N GLU A 39 8.96 22.82 19.81
CA GLU A 39 7.84 22.50 20.71
C GLU A 39 6.74 21.70 20.02
N GLU A 40 6.72 21.64 18.69
CA GLU A 40 5.67 20.96 17.93
C GLU A 40 6.00 19.50 17.66
N ARG A 41 4.97 18.67 17.62
CA ARG A 41 5.08 17.26 17.21
C ARG A 41 4.91 17.15 15.70
N GLU A 42 5.80 16.41 15.07
CA GLU A 42 5.76 16.11 13.65
C GLU A 42 5.06 14.77 13.38
N TYR A 43 4.28 14.72 12.31
CA TYR A 43 3.59 13.53 11.82
C TYR A 43 3.95 13.31 10.35
N SER A 44 4.98 12.50 10.10
CA SER A 44 5.51 12.22 8.77
C SER A 44 5.37 10.76 8.33
N GLU A 45 5.22 9.83 9.28
CA GLU A 45 5.23 8.39 9.06
C GLU A 45 4.10 7.72 9.84
N PHE A 46 3.74 6.49 9.48
CA PHE A 46 2.67 5.77 10.21
C PHE A 46 2.97 5.67 11.71
N PHE A 47 4.24 5.38 12.07
CA PHE A 47 4.67 5.18 13.45
C PHE A 47 4.81 6.48 14.27
N THR A 48 4.73 7.66 13.65
CA THR A 48 4.70 8.93 14.38
C THR A 48 3.28 9.37 14.75
N GLY A 49 2.27 8.71 14.20
CA GLY A 49 0.85 8.95 14.50
C GLY A 49 0.47 8.64 15.96
N THR A 50 -0.38 9.48 16.56
CA THR A 50 -0.82 9.29 17.95
C THR A 50 -1.57 7.98 18.17
N ARG A 51 -2.36 7.53 17.17
CA ARG A 51 -3.19 6.33 17.27
C ARG A 51 -2.36 5.04 17.35
N VAL A 52 -1.16 5.02 16.74
CA VAL A 52 -0.34 3.80 16.65
C VAL A 52 0.16 3.34 18.03
N PHE A 53 0.36 4.26 18.97
CA PHE A 53 0.70 3.96 20.37
C PHE A 53 -0.38 3.13 21.04
N ALA A 54 -1.64 3.54 20.88
CA ALA A 54 -2.78 2.85 21.48
C ALA A 54 -3.02 1.47 20.87
N ILE A 55 -2.78 1.30 19.57
CA ILE A 55 -2.89 -0.01 18.91
C ILE A 55 -1.76 -0.92 19.37
N GLN A 56 -0.51 -0.42 19.41
CA GLN A 56 0.66 -1.22 19.76
C GLN A 56 0.59 -1.72 21.21
N ALA A 57 0.03 -0.90 22.12
CA ALA A 57 -0.18 -1.27 23.51
C ALA A 57 -1.18 -2.41 23.71
N GLN A 58 -2.03 -2.70 22.73
CA GLN A 58 -2.99 -3.82 22.77
C GLN A 58 -2.40 -5.13 22.23
N LEU A 59 -1.21 -5.10 21.62
CA LEU A 59 -0.58 -6.27 21.04
C LEU A 59 0.25 -7.04 22.08
N PRO A 60 0.41 -8.36 21.92
CA PRO A 60 1.31 -9.15 22.76
C PRO A 60 2.75 -8.62 22.71
N VAL A 61 3.47 -8.79 23.82
CA VAL A 61 4.90 -8.46 23.92
C VAL A 61 5.68 -9.18 22.81
N GLY A 62 6.55 -8.44 22.12
CA GLY A 62 7.33 -8.94 20.98
C GLY A 62 6.63 -8.84 19.63
N SER A 63 5.38 -8.37 19.58
CA SER A 63 4.66 -8.12 18.32
C SER A 63 4.84 -6.68 17.85
N THR A 64 4.78 -6.46 16.54
CA THR A 64 4.74 -5.13 15.92
C THR A 64 3.54 -4.99 15.00
N ILE A 65 3.03 -3.77 14.85
CA ILE A 65 2.00 -3.47 13.85
C ILE A 65 2.65 -3.51 12.46
N VAL A 66 1.94 -4.10 11.50
CA VAL A 66 2.27 -4.02 10.08
C VAL A 66 1.19 -3.22 9.36
N PRO A 67 1.39 -1.92 9.09
CA PRO A 67 0.40 -1.08 8.46
C PRO A 67 0.29 -1.46 6.98
N ILE A 68 -0.92 -1.71 6.47
CA ILE A 68 -1.13 -2.02 5.05
C ILE A 68 -1.51 -0.74 4.31
N ILE A 69 -0.81 -0.46 3.21
CA ILE A 69 -1.05 0.74 2.41
C ILE A 69 -1.36 0.29 0.99
N LEU A 70 -2.55 0.68 0.53
CA LEU A 70 -3.06 0.34 -0.80
C LEU A 70 -3.14 1.60 -1.64
N THR A 71 -2.66 1.51 -2.87
CA THR A 71 -2.84 2.55 -3.88
C THR A 71 -3.47 1.96 -5.11
N SER A 72 -4.26 2.75 -5.80
CA SER A 72 -4.85 2.39 -7.08
C SER A 72 -4.68 3.58 -7.99
N ASP A 73 -4.16 3.34 -9.19
CA ASP A 73 -4.05 4.36 -10.23
C ASP A 73 -4.77 3.89 -11.50
N LYS A 74 -5.24 4.82 -12.33
CA LYS A 74 -5.83 4.50 -13.63
C LYS A 74 -4.70 4.32 -14.64
N MET A 75 -4.50 3.09 -15.12
CA MET A 75 -3.52 2.80 -16.16
C MET A 75 -4.24 2.36 -17.44
N PRO A 76 -3.99 2.99 -18.60
CA PRO A 76 -4.41 2.42 -19.87
C PRO A 76 -3.58 1.15 -20.11
N VAL A 77 -4.24 -0.01 -20.12
CA VAL A 77 -3.57 -1.28 -20.39
C VAL A 77 -3.16 -1.32 -21.87
N MET A 78 -1.90 -1.68 -22.14
CA MET A 78 -1.39 -1.86 -23.50
C MET A 78 -2.29 -2.79 -24.33
N HIS A 79 -2.40 -2.46 -25.62
CA HIS A 79 -3.19 -3.07 -26.70
C HIS A 79 -3.15 -4.62 -26.84
N GLN A 80 -2.34 -5.32 -26.03
CA GLN A 80 -2.15 -6.77 -26.07
C GLN A 80 -3.18 -7.56 -25.23
N THR A 81 -3.98 -6.90 -24.40
CA THR A 81 -4.97 -7.56 -23.51
C THR A 81 -6.43 -7.36 -23.95
N GLY A 82 -6.66 -7.01 -25.21
CA GLY A 82 -8.02 -6.90 -25.78
C GLY A 82 -8.79 -5.62 -25.41
N GLY A 83 -8.11 -4.55 -25.00
CA GLY A 83 -8.73 -3.22 -24.80
C GLY A 83 -9.47 -3.03 -23.48
N LEU A 84 -9.32 -3.94 -22.51
CA LEU A 84 -9.91 -3.80 -21.18
C LEU A 84 -9.20 -2.69 -20.38
N GLU A 85 -9.96 -1.66 -19.98
CA GLU A 85 -9.50 -0.69 -18.97
C GLU A 85 -9.56 -1.33 -17.58
N MET A 86 -8.44 -1.32 -16.87
CA MET A 86 -8.34 -1.84 -15.51
C MET A 86 -7.53 -0.90 -14.62
N HIS A 87 -7.88 -0.88 -13.34
CA HIS A 87 -7.15 -0.16 -12.31
C HIS A 87 -6.29 -1.15 -11.51
N PRO A 88 -4.94 -1.13 -11.63
CA PRO A 88 -4.09 -1.91 -10.76
C PRO A 88 -4.20 -1.43 -9.31
N ILE A 89 -4.30 -2.39 -8.39
CA ILE A 89 -4.12 -2.17 -6.95
C ILE A 89 -2.70 -2.55 -6.59
N PHE A 90 -1.97 -1.63 -5.98
CA PHE A 90 -0.66 -1.88 -5.41
C PHE A 90 -0.75 -1.95 -3.88
N LEU A 91 0.08 -2.82 -3.30
CA LEU A 91 0.23 -2.99 -1.86
C LEU A 91 1.68 -2.72 -1.46
N THR A 92 1.81 -2.10 -0.30
CA THR A 92 3.06 -1.98 0.44
C THR A 92 2.76 -1.96 1.95
N ILE A 93 3.82 -1.89 2.77
CA ILE A 93 3.70 -1.83 4.23
C ILE A 93 4.29 -0.53 4.79
N GLY A 94 3.58 0.09 5.73
CA GLY A 94 4.01 1.34 6.39
C GLY A 94 5.14 1.17 7.41
N ASN A 95 5.71 -0.04 7.53
CA ASN A 95 6.98 -0.25 8.22
C ASN A 95 8.14 0.33 7.43
N ILE A 96 8.09 0.25 6.09
CA ILE A 96 9.13 0.78 5.22
C ILE A 96 9.03 2.30 5.23
N GLN A 97 10.14 2.98 5.48
CA GLN A 97 10.20 4.44 5.53
C GLN A 97 9.75 5.09 4.23
N SER A 98 9.15 6.27 4.36
CA SER A 98 8.42 6.85 3.25
C SER A 98 9.30 7.35 2.09
N ASP A 99 10.58 7.56 2.34
CA ASP A 99 11.56 7.90 1.32
C ASP A 99 11.97 6.69 0.46
N ILE A 100 11.96 5.49 1.03
CA ILE A 100 12.37 4.26 0.33
C ILE A 100 11.29 3.81 -0.65
N TRP A 101 10.06 3.60 -0.18
CA TRP A 101 8.98 3.15 -1.05
C TRP A 101 8.54 4.19 -2.11
N MET A 102 8.95 5.47 -2.00
CA MET A 102 8.74 6.51 -3.01
C MET A 102 9.79 6.46 -4.11
N GLN A 103 10.93 5.79 -3.89
CA GLN A 103 11.91 5.55 -4.94
C GLN A 103 11.37 4.51 -5.91
N ALA A 104 11.23 4.87 -7.19
CA ALA A 104 10.73 3.97 -8.23
C ALA A 104 11.53 2.65 -8.34
N THR A 105 12.82 2.68 -7.98
CA THR A 105 13.74 1.54 -8.04
C THR A 105 13.74 0.67 -6.78
N SER A 106 13.01 1.04 -5.72
CA SER A 106 13.02 0.29 -4.46
C SER A 106 12.25 -1.02 -4.54
N HIS A 107 11.37 -1.17 -5.54
CA HIS A 107 10.45 -2.30 -5.66
C HIS A 107 9.62 -2.54 -4.38
N ALA A 108 9.35 -1.50 -3.59
CA ALA A 108 8.59 -1.59 -2.35
C ALA A 108 7.07 -1.68 -2.55
N TRP A 109 6.59 -1.58 -3.81
CA TRP A 109 5.18 -1.71 -4.18
C TRP A 109 4.98 -2.95 -5.04
N HIS A 110 4.00 -3.79 -4.68
CA HIS A 110 3.62 -4.95 -5.47
C HIS A 110 2.20 -4.79 -6.00
N CYS A 111 2.00 -5.01 -7.30
CA CYS A 111 0.65 -5.11 -7.85
C CYS A 111 -0.01 -6.41 -7.33
N ILE A 112 -1.15 -6.27 -6.67
CA ILE A 112 -1.90 -7.37 -6.04
C ILE A 112 -3.23 -7.65 -6.70
N ALA A 113 -3.78 -6.73 -7.49
CA ALA A 113 -5.04 -6.98 -8.19
C ALA A 113 -5.24 -6.01 -9.36
N PHE A 114 -6.18 -6.37 -10.24
CA PHE A 114 -6.72 -5.47 -11.26
C PHE A 114 -8.23 -5.36 -11.07
N ILE A 115 -8.72 -4.14 -10.84
CA ILE A 115 -10.15 -3.85 -10.76
C ILE A 115 -10.65 -3.49 -12.16
N PRO A 116 -11.71 -4.14 -12.67
CA PRO A 116 -12.30 -3.75 -13.96
C PRO A 116 -12.93 -2.36 -13.87
N SER A 117 -12.76 -1.55 -14.91
CA SER A 117 -13.45 -0.25 -15.03
C SER A 117 -14.88 -0.46 -15.51
N PRO A 118 -15.90 0.12 -14.83
CA PRO A 118 -17.26 0.07 -15.34
C PRO A 118 -17.43 0.98 -16.55
N GLU A 119 -18.14 0.49 -17.57
CA GLU A 119 -18.67 1.35 -18.63
C GLU A 119 -19.93 2.05 -18.12
N PHE A 120 -19.93 3.39 -18.17
CA PHE A 120 -21.10 4.18 -17.79
C PHE A 120 -21.99 4.44 -19.00
N ASN A 121 -23.27 4.07 -18.91
CA ASN A 121 -24.28 4.51 -19.88
C ASN A 121 -24.67 5.95 -19.57
N ILE A 122 -24.01 6.90 -20.25
CA ILE A 122 -24.28 8.32 -20.11
C ILE A 122 -25.40 8.73 -21.08
N ARG A 123 -26.40 9.47 -20.58
CA ARG A 123 -27.47 10.03 -21.40
C ARG A 123 -26.88 11.08 -22.36
N SER A 124 -27.34 11.15 -23.60
CA SER A 124 -26.74 11.99 -24.64
C SER A 124 -26.79 13.50 -24.40
N ASP A 125 -27.52 13.94 -23.38
CA ASP A 125 -27.72 15.33 -22.95
C ASP A 125 -27.06 15.64 -21.59
N PHE A 126 -26.18 14.76 -21.11
CA PHE A 126 -25.30 15.02 -19.97
C PHE A 126 -24.09 15.86 -20.39
#